data_AF-A0A9X9WZ79-F1
#
_entry.id   AF-A0A9X9WZ79-F1
#
_cell.length_a   1.000
_cell.length_b   1.000
_cell.length_c   1.000
_cell.angle_alpha   90.00
_cell.angle_beta   90.00
_cell.angle_gamma   90.00
#
_symmetry.space_group_name_H-M   'P 1'
#
loop_
_entity.id
_entity.type
_entity.pdbx_description
1 polymer ?
#
loop_
_entity_poly.entity_id
_entity_poly.type
_entity_poly.pdbx_seq_one_letter_code
_entity_poly.pdbx_strand_id
1 'polypeptide(L)'
;MSKTSQATSTWKFTWTWLSAPGVPKTSKGLPSFITIGAFIRHQFGAFTDETIVPFAPRWHDADELIPSEIIAELAELGVFGMTTPAEFGGSAMGAEAMCVVTEELSRGYIGVGFLGTRSEIASELIRLAGTPEQKQRWLPRIASGEVLPTAVFTEPNTGADLASLTTRAERAGDVYRLSAAP
;
A
#
# COMPACT_ATOMS: atom_id res chain seq x y z
N MET A 1 -20.10 -23.98 -29.10
CA MET A 1 -19.53 -22.64 -28.81
C MET A 1 -18.49 -22.82 -27.72
N SER A 2 -17.22 -22.79 -28.13
CA SER A 2 -16.04 -23.07 -27.31
C SER A 2 -15.73 -21.90 -26.39
N LYS A 3 -15.58 -22.14 -25.08
CA LYS A 3 -15.04 -21.18 -24.13
C LYS A 3 -13.52 -21.18 -24.27
N THR A 4 -12.98 -20.14 -24.88
CA THR A 4 -11.53 -19.90 -24.90
C THR A 4 -11.10 -19.50 -23.49
N SER A 5 -10.48 -20.43 -22.78
CA SER A 5 -9.71 -20.18 -21.56
C SER A 5 -8.51 -19.30 -21.93
N GLN A 6 -8.52 -18.03 -21.54
CA GLN A 6 -7.32 -17.20 -21.55
C GLN A 6 -6.51 -17.53 -20.30
N ALA A 7 -5.26 -17.91 -20.51
CA ALA A 7 -4.31 -18.22 -19.47
C ALA A 7 -4.07 -16.99 -18.59
N THR A 8 -4.51 -17.04 -17.34
CA THR A 8 -4.02 -16.17 -16.28
C THR A 8 -2.55 -16.49 -16.06
N SER A 9 -1.65 -15.64 -16.55
CA SER A 9 -0.23 -15.70 -16.19
C SER A 9 -0.11 -15.39 -14.71
N THR A 10 0.04 -16.43 -13.89
CA THR A 10 0.32 -16.28 -12.46
C THR A 10 1.71 -15.69 -12.30
N TRP A 11 1.78 -14.39 -12.10
CA TRP A 11 2.99 -13.68 -11.73
C TRP A 11 3.34 -13.98 -10.27
N LYS A 12 3.96 -15.13 -10.00
CA LYS A 12 4.54 -15.40 -8.66
C LYS A 12 5.83 -14.58 -8.49
N PHE A 13 5.73 -13.34 -8.03
CA PHE A 13 6.88 -12.51 -7.71
C PHE A 13 7.33 -12.76 -6.27
N THR A 14 8.53 -13.34 -6.12
CA THR A 14 9.26 -13.34 -4.85
C THR A 14 10.42 -12.36 -4.97
N TRP A 15 10.86 -11.75 -3.87
CA TRP A 15 12.02 -10.85 -3.78
C TRP A 15 13.37 -11.50 -4.17
N THR A 16 13.35 -12.73 -4.70
CA THR A 16 14.51 -13.45 -5.24
C THR A 16 15.16 -12.76 -6.44
N TRP A 17 14.47 -11.82 -7.10
CA TRP A 17 14.99 -11.10 -8.27
C TRP A 17 16.15 -10.13 -7.97
N LEU A 18 16.38 -9.76 -6.70
CA LEU A 18 17.65 -9.08 -6.30
C LEU A 18 18.90 -9.88 -6.74
N SER A 19 18.73 -11.17 -7.04
CA SER A 19 19.77 -12.08 -7.52
C SER A 19 19.69 -12.42 -9.02
N ALA A 20 18.82 -11.77 -9.81
CA ALA A 20 18.62 -12.10 -11.22
C ALA A 20 19.78 -11.62 -12.13
N PRO A 21 20.08 -12.34 -13.24
CA PRO A 21 21.11 -11.92 -14.19
C PRO A 21 20.70 -10.61 -14.88
N GLY A 22 21.60 -9.61 -14.91
CA GLY A 22 21.40 -8.37 -15.65
C GLY A 22 21.09 -7.12 -14.82
N VAL A 23 21.03 -7.21 -13.48
CA VAL A 23 20.88 -6.03 -12.60
C VAL A 23 22.24 -5.34 -12.40
N PRO A 24 22.46 -4.08 -12.88
CA PRO A 24 23.71 -3.36 -12.64
C PRO A 24 23.98 -3.16 -11.15
N LYS A 25 25.12 -3.70 -10.71
CA LYS A 25 25.61 -3.66 -9.32
C LYS A 25 26.59 -2.49 -9.14
N THR A 26 26.51 -1.81 -8.01
CA THR A 26 27.52 -0.90 -7.46
C THR A 26 28.87 -1.60 -7.30
N SER A 27 29.93 -0.83 -7.03
CA SER A 27 31.27 -1.36 -6.74
C SER A 27 31.32 -2.37 -5.56
N LYS A 28 30.25 -2.43 -4.74
CA LYS A 28 30.05 -3.39 -3.65
C LYS A 28 29.18 -4.60 -4.02
N GLY A 29 28.77 -4.75 -5.27
CA GLY A 29 27.94 -5.89 -5.72
C GLY A 29 26.43 -5.75 -5.43
N LEU A 30 25.99 -4.60 -4.93
CA LEU A 30 24.58 -4.29 -4.63
C LEU A 30 23.94 -3.50 -5.78
N PRO A 31 22.67 -3.71 -6.17
CA PRO A 31 22.04 -2.89 -7.20
C PRO A 31 22.16 -1.39 -6.89
N SER A 32 22.49 -0.56 -7.88
CA SER A 32 22.55 0.88 -7.64
C SER A 32 21.15 1.44 -7.36
N PHE A 33 21.05 2.51 -6.57
CA PHE A 33 19.78 3.17 -6.31
C PHE A 33 19.03 3.56 -7.59
N ILE A 34 19.76 4.10 -8.57
CA ILE A 34 19.25 4.44 -9.91
C ILE A 34 18.66 3.20 -10.59
N THR A 35 19.32 2.04 -10.45
CA THR A 35 18.87 0.77 -11.02
C THR A 35 17.59 0.26 -10.34
N ILE A 36 17.52 0.33 -9.01
CA ILE A 36 16.35 -0.13 -8.23
C ILE A 36 15.14 0.73 -8.56
N GLY A 37 15.29 2.06 -8.50
CA GLY A 37 14.21 3.00 -8.81
C GLY A 37 13.71 2.85 -10.25
N ALA A 38 14.61 2.70 -11.24
CA ALA A 38 14.22 2.47 -12.63
C ALA A 38 13.48 1.15 -12.83
N PHE A 39 13.86 0.09 -12.11
CA PHE A 39 13.18 -1.20 -12.16
C PHE A 39 11.78 -1.13 -11.53
N ILE A 40 11.67 -0.57 -10.33
CA ILE A 40 10.38 -0.36 -9.66
C ILE A 40 9.46 0.45 -10.58
N ARG A 41 9.99 1.53 -11.16
CA ARG A 41 9.25 2.37 -12.09
C ARG A 41 8.74 1.58 -13.30
N HIS A 42 9.62 0.79 -13.93
CA HIS A 42 9.24 -0.04 -15.07
C HIS A 42 8.16 -1.06 -14.70
N GLN A 43 8.33 -1.76 -13.56
CA GLN A 43 7.40 -2.79 -13.10
C GLN A 43 6.02 -2.22 -12.80
N PHE A 44 5.94 -1.17 -11.98
CA PHE A 44 4.67 -0.55 -11.60
C PHE A 44 4.06 0.27 -12.75
N GLY A 45 4.88 0.79 -13.66
CA GLY A 45 4.41 1.42 -14.89
C GLY A 45 3.69 0.42 -15.80
N ALA A 46 4.29 -0.76 -16.04
CA ALA A 46 3.66 -1.82 -16.82
C ALA A 46 2.37 -2.33 -16.17
N PHE A 47 2.39 -2.61 -14.85
CA PHE A 47 1.18 -2.97 -14.10
C PHE A 47 0.08 -1.94 -14.24
N THR A 48 0.42 -0.65 -14.16
CA THR A 48 -0.53 0.44 -14.29
C THR A 48 -1.14 0.51 -15.69
N ASP A 49 -0.32 0.39 -16.74
CA ASP A 49 -0.76 0.46 -18.13
C ASP A 49 -1.64 -0.74 -18.52
N GLU A 50 -1.37 -1.92 -17.97
CA GLU A 50 -2.08 -3.16 -18.29
C GLU A 50 -3.33 -3.36 -17.44
N THR A 51 -3.27 -3.05 -16.15
CA THR A 51 -4.26 -3.47 -15.15
C THR A 51 -5.10 -2.31 -14.60
N ILE A 52 -4.63 -1.06 -14.68
CA ILE A 52 -5.33 0.10 -14.12
C ILE A 52 -5.93 0.98 -15.21
N VAL A 53 -5.09 1.51 -16.11
CA VAL A 53 -5.49 2.53 -17.11
C VAL A 53 -6.68 2.10 -17.97
N PRO A 54 -6.75 0.86 -18.49
CA PRO A 54 -7.87 0.46 -19.35
C PRO A 54 -9.22 0.35 -18.60
N PHE A 55 -9.20 0.21 -17.28
CA PHE A 55 -10.38 -0.11 -16.47
C PHE A 55 -10.82 1.04 -15.56
N ALA A 56 -9.91 1.94 -15.18
CA ALA A 56 -10.22 3.06 -14.29
C ALA A 56 -11.40 3.95 -14.74
N PRO A 57 -11.57 4.28 -16.04
CA PRO A 57 -12.74 5.04 -16.49
C PRO A 57 -14.07 4.32 -16.18
N ARG A 58 -14.09 3.00 -16.31
CA ARG A 58 -15.28 2.20 -16.01
C ARG A 58 -15.63 2.23 -14.53
N TRP A 59 -14.64 2.13 -13.64
CA TRP A 59 -14.88 2.22 -12.20
C TRP A 59 -15.48 3.58 -11.84
N HIS A 60 -14.98 4.65 -12.46
CA HIS A 60 -15.52 5.99 -12.28
C HIS A 60 -16.96 6.12 -12.80
N ASP A 61 -17.20 5.74 -14.06
CA ASP A 61 -18.53 5.89 -14.70
C ASP A 61 -19.61 5.05 -14.00
N ALA A 62 -19.21 3.93 -13.38
CA ALA A 62 -20.10 3.05 -12.65
C ALA A 62 -20.26 3.40 -11.15
N ASP A 63 -19.56 4.41 -10.65
CA ASP A 63 -19.49 4.73 -9.21
C ASP A 63 -19.07 3.51 -8.37
N GLU A 64 -18.11 2.73 -8.88
CA GLU A 64 -17.60 1.52 -8.26
C GLU A 64 -16.32 1.79 -7.46
N LEU A 65 -16.16 1.05 -6.37
CA LEU A 65 -14.89 0.99 -5.66
C LEU A 65 -13.81 0.31 -6.52
N ILE A 66 -12.55 0.56 -6.19
CA ILE A 66 -11.43 -0.20 -6.77
C ILE A 66 -11.68 -1.70 -6.50
N PRO A 67 -11.65 -2.56 -7.54
CA PRO A 67 -11.92 -3.98 -7.37
C PRO A 67 -10.99 -4.64 -6.36
N SER A 68 -11.52 -5.59 -5.59
CA SER A 68 -10.76 -6.34 -4.59
C SER A 68 -9.58 -7.11 -5.18
N GLU A 69 -9.67 -7.48 -6.45
CA GLU A 69 -8.66 -8.17 -7.23
C GLU A 69 -7.42 -7.29 -7.39
N ILE A 70 -7.59 -5.98 -7.65
CA ILE A 70 -6.49 -5.03 -7.72
C ILE A 70 -5.79 -4.93 -6.37
N ILE A 71 -6.57 -4.89 -5.28
CA ILE A 71 -6.02 -4.85 -3.92
C ILE A 71 -5.21 -6.12 -3.62
N ALA A 72 -5.74 -7.29 -4.00
CA ALA A 72 -5.05 -8.56 -3.82
C ALA A 72 -3.74 -8.63 -4.62
N GLU A 73 -3.74 -8.17 -5.88
CA GLU A 73 -2.52 -8.11 -6.70
C GLU A 73 -1.47 -7.15 -6.09
N LEU A 74 -1.88 -5.98 -5.59
CA LEU A 74 -0.98 -5.07 -4.88
C LEU A 74 -0.39 -5.68 -3.60
N ALA A 75 -1.18 -6.49 -2.87
CA ALA A 75 -0.71 -7.23 -1.71
C ALA A 75 0.34 -8.29 -2.11
N GLU A 76 0.09 -9.05 -3.18
CA GLU A 76 1.05 -10.03 -3.72
C GLU A 76 2.35 -9.38 -4.20
N LEU A 77 2.26 -8.17 -4.78
CA LEU A 77 3.41 -7.35 -5.17
C LEU A 77 4.16 -6.73 -3.96
N GLY A 78 3.62 -6.87 -2.74
CA GLY A 78 4.24 -6.38 -1.51
C GLY A 78 4.11 -4.88 -1.29
N VAL A 79 3.16 -4.20 -1.96
CA VAL A 79 2.99 -2.74 -1.89
C VAL A 79 2.68 -2.30 -0.46
N PHE A 80 1.80 -3.01 0.24
CA PHE A 80 1.39 -2.63 1.60
C PHE A 80 2.47 -2.81 2.67
N GLY A 81 3.48 -3.64 2.39
CA GLY A 81 4.61 -3.92 3.28
C GLY A 81 5.90 -3.21 2.90
N MET A 82 5.89 -2.34 1.89
CA MET A 82 7.11 -1.85 1.25
C MET A 82 8.07 -1.11 2.20
N THR A 83 7.52 -0.26 3.08
CA THR A 83 8.30 0.49 4.08
C THR A 83 8.36 -0.20 5.43
N THR A 84 7.57 -1.25 5.63
CA THR A 84 7.49 -1.96 6.91
C THR A 84 8.77 -2.77 7.15
N PRO A 85 9.32 -2.83 8.38
CA PRO A 85 10.50 -3.63 8.68
C PRO A 85 10.31 -5.13 8.36
N ALA A 86 11.40 -5.78 7.96
CA ALA A 86 11.38 -7.21 7.57
C ALA A 86 10.96 -8.15 8.72
N GLU A 87 11.25 -7.79 9.98
CA GLU A 87 10.80 -8.54 11.17
C GLU A 87 9.27 -8.59 11.32
N PHE A 88 8.55 -7.68 10.65
CA PHE A 88 7.09 -7.65 10.57
C PHE A 88 6.58 -8.08 9.19
N GLY A 89 7.40 -8.75 8.36
CA GLY A 89 6.97 -9.26 7.06
C GLY A 89 6.97 -8.23 5.91
N GLY A 90 7.51 -7.03 6.13
CA GLY A 90 7.73 -6.04 5.06
C GLY A 90 9.05 -6.20 4.32
N SER A 91 9.35 -5.30 3.38
CA SER A 91 10.58 -5.32 2.59
C SER A 91 11.62 -4.25 2.97
N ALA A 92 11.26 -3.32 3.88
CA ALA A 92 12.13 -2.25 4.37
C ALA A 92 12.84 -1.44 3.27
N MET A 93 12.18 -1.24 2.12
CA MET A 93 12.77 -0.56 0.96
C MET A 93 12.86 0.96 1.13
N GLY A 94 12.14 1.51 2.11
CA GLY A 94 12.17 2.93 2.46
C GLY A 94 11.24 3.81 1.61
N ALA A 95 11.14 5.07 2.01
CA ALA A 95 10.19 6.03 1.44
C ALA A 95 10.46 6.34 -0.04
N GLU A 96 11.71 6.33 -0.49
CA GLU A 96 12.05 6.63 -1.88
C GLU A 96 11.48 5.60 -2.86
N ALA A 97 11.56 4.31 -2.52
CA ALA A 97 10.92 3.25 -3.30
C ALA A 97 9.39 3.43 -3.31
N MET A 98 8.82 3.78 -2.16
CA MET A 98 7.38 4.02 -2.02
C MET A 98 6.90 5.23 -2.83
N CYS A 99 7.70 6.29 -2.94
CA CYS A 99 7.41 7.43 -3.82
C CYS A 99 7.29 6.98 -5.28
N VAL A 100 8.25 6.20 -5.79
CA VAL A 100 8.21 5.72 -7.18
C VAL A 100 6.99 4.84 -7.44
N VAL A 101 6.66 3.92 -6.52
CA VAL A 101 5.46 3.09 -6.64
C VAL A 101 4.18 3.93 -6.64
N THR A 102 4.09 4.88 -5.71
CA THR A 102 2.93 5.77 -5.58
C THR A 102 2.76 6.63 -6.83
N GLU A 103 3.84 7.17 -7.39
CA GLU A 103 3.83 7.94 -8.64
C GLU A 103 3.28 7.10 -9.80
N GLU A 104 3.82 5.89 -10.02
CA GLU A 104 3.39 5.06 -11.14
C GLU A 104 1.94 4.59 -11.01
N LEU A 105 1.52 4.13 -9.84
CA LEU A 105 0.12 3.73 -9.63
C LEU A 105 -0.85 4.91 -9.77
N SER A 106 -0.46 6.08 -9.25
CA SER A 106 -1.30 7.29 -9.32
C SER A 106 -1.40 7.85 -10.73
N ARG A 107 -0.42 7.60 -11.60
CA ARG A 107 -0.48 7.95 -13.03
C ARG A 107 -1.66 7.27 -13.74
N GLY A 108 -2.04 6.07 -13.31
CA GLY A 108 -3.23 5.38 -13.82
C GLY A 108 -4.51 5.82 -13.13
N TYR A 109 -4.55 5.71 -11.80
CA TYR A 109 -5.68 6.16 -11.00
C TYR A 109 -5.23 6.48 -9.57
N ILE A 110 -5.43 7.73 -9.13
CA ILE A 110 -4.95 8.23 -7.83
C ILE A 110 -5.41 7.36 -6.65
N GLY A 111 -6.62 6.81 -6.73
CA GLY A 111 -7.15 5.93 -5.70
C GLY A 111 -6.27 4.68 -5.48
N VAL A 112 -5.67 4.13 -6.54
CA VAL A 112 -4.82 2.94 -6.46
C VAL A 112 -3.48 3.25 -5.80
N GLY A 113 -2.82 4.35 -6.21
CA GLY A 113 -1.57 4.78 -5.56
C GLY A 113 -1.78 5.07 -4.06
N PHE A 114 -2.93 5.64 -3.72
CA PHE A 114 -3.27 5.98 -2.34
C PHE A 114 -3.48 4.76 -1.43
N LEU A 115 -3.87 3.60 -1.97
CA LEU A 115 -4.01 2.36 -1.17
C LEU A 115 -2.69 2.01 -0.47
N GLY A 116 -1.56 2.14 -1.18
CA GLY A 116 -0.24 1.91 -0.61
C GLY A 116 0.14 2.96 0.43
N THR A 117 -0.10 4.25 0.13
CA THR A 117 0.20 5.36 1.06
C THR A 117 -0.55 5.24 2.38
N ARG A 118 -1.78 4.72 2.37
CA ARG A 118 -2.56 4.46 3.60
C ARG A 118 -1.86 3.43 4.50
N SER A 119 -1.39 2.34 3.92
CA SER A 119 -0.63 1.31 4.66
C SER A 119 0.71 1.85 5.17
N GLU A 120 1.43 2.62 4.35
CA GLU A 120 2.69 3.27 4.77
C GLU A 120 2.50 4.16 6.02
N ILE A 121 1.54 5.09 5.97
CA ILE A 121 1.29 6.04 7.08
C ILE A 121 0.87 5.29 8.36
N ALA A 122 -0.02 4.30 8.24
CA ALA A 122 -0.49 3.54 9.38
C ALA A 122 0.62 2.67 9.99
N SER A 123 1.43 2.02 9.15
CA SER A 123 2.59 1.24 9.59
C SER A 123 3.61 2.13 10.30
N GLU A 124 3.91 3.30 9.77
CA GLU A 124 4.84 4.24 10.43
C GLU A 124 4.29 4.76 11.77
N LEU A 125 3.00 5.09 11.86
CA LEU A 125 2.38 5.49 13.12
C LEU A 125 2.52 4.42 14.20
N ILE A 126 2.23 3.15 13.86
CA ILE A 126 2.33 2.03 14.80
C ILE A 126 3.81 1.71 15.11
N ARG A 127 4.71 1.80 14.13
CA ARG A 127 6.15 1.57 14.33
C ARG A 127 6.75 2.59 15.29
N LEU A 128 6.34 3.86 15.18
CA LEU A 128 6.87 4.95 16.01
C LEU A 128 6.24 4.97 17.41
N ALA A 129 4.92 4.82 17.52
CA ALA A 129 4.18 5.08 18.76
C ALA A 129 3.52 3.85 19.40
N GLY A 130 3.48 2.71 18.70
CA GLY A 130 2.81 1.50 19.20
C GLY A 130 3.60 0.77 20.29
N THR A 131 2.88 0.05 21.17
CA THR A 131 3.48 -0.91 22.09
C THR A 131 4.06 -2.12 21.34
N PRO A 132 4.95 -2.92 21.95
CA PRO A 132 5.43 -4.17 21.32
C PRO A 132 4.30 -5.08 20.84
N GLU A 133 3.24 -5.22 21.63
CA GLU A 133 2.07 -6.05 21.32
C GLU A 133 1.29 -5.48 20.13
N GLN A 134 1.12 -4.15 20.06
CA GLN A 134 0.46 -3.51 18.92
C GLN A 134 1.27 -3.67 17.63
N LYS A 135 2.59 -3.53 17.70
CA LYS A 135 3.49 -3.71 16.56
C LYS A 135 3.42 -5.14 16.02
N GLN A 136 3.59 -6.14 16.89
CA GLN A 136 3.50 -7.54 16.51
C GLN A 136 2.13 -7.93 15.96
N ARG A 137 1.05 -7.34 16.50
CA ARG A 137 -0.30 -7.63 16.04
C ARG A 137 -0.63 -7.01 14.69
N TRP A 138 -0.26 -5.75 14.46
CA TRP A 138 -0.79 -4.98 13.34
C TRP A 138 0.15 -4.87 12.15
N LEU A 139 1.46 -4.69 12.37
CA LEU A 139 2.39 -4.47 11.28
C LEU A 139 2.42 -5.63 10.26
N PRO A 140 2.43 -6.92 10.68
CA PRO A 140 2.38 -8.03 9.73
C PRO A 140 1.10 -8.09 8.91
N ARG A 141 -0.04 -7.72 9.52
CA ARG A 141 -1.36 -7.77 8.89
C ARG A 141 -1.57 -6.62 7.91
N ILE A 142 -0.99 -5.45 8.20
CA ILE A 142 -0.95 -4.34 7.26
C ILE A 142 0.01 -4.67 6.11
N ALA A 143 1.20 -5.17 6.41
CA ALA A 143 2.21 -5.49 5.40
C ALA A 143 1.74 -6.54 4.38
N SER A 144 0.94 -7.52 4.83
CA SER A 144 0.36 -8.55 3.96
C SER A 144 -0.88 -8.11 3.18
N GLY A 145 -1.45 -6.94 3.48
CA GLY A 145 -2.75 -6.52 2.95
C GLY A 145 -3.96 -7.20 3.59
N GLU A 146 -3.80 -8.03 4.63
CA GLU A 146 -4.91 -8.62 5.38
C GLU A 146 -5.76 -7.53 6.06
N VAL A 147 -5.11 -6.46 6.51
CA VAL A 147 -5.75 -5.29 7.11
C VAL A 147 -5.43 -4.08 6.26
N LEU A 148 -6.47 -3.44 5.72
CA LEU A 148 -6.37 -2.17 5.00
C LEU A 148 -6.70 -1.02 5.96
N PRO A 149 -5.71 -0.21 6.38
CA PRO A 149 -5.94 0.85 7.34
C PRO A 149 -6.53 2.10 6.68
N THR A 150 -7.24 2.90 7.48
CA THR A 150 -7.71 4.22 7.07
C THR A 150 -7.59 5.21 8.23
N ALA A 151 -7.28 6.47 7.91
CA ALA A 151 -7.30 7.56 8.86
C ALA A 151 -8.71 8.14 8.95
N VAL A 152 -9.17 8.38 10.19
CA VAL A 152 -10.50 8.93 10.49
C VAL A 152 -10.31 10.14 11.41
N PHE A 153 -9.92 11.27 10.83
CA PHE A 153 -9.63 12.52 11.56
C PHE A 153 -10.68 13.61 11.31
N THR A 154 -11.09 13.78 10.04
CA THR A 154 -11.99 14.84 9.61
C THR A 154 -13.41 14.64 10.14
N GLU A 155 -14.04 15.73 10.56
CA GLU A 155 -15.44 15.79 11.01
C GLU A 155 -16.23 16.76 10.10
N PRO A 156 -17.57 16.72 10.09
CA PRO A 156 -18.38 17.59 9.24
C PRO A 156 -18.04 19.07 9.35
N ASN A 157 -17.68 19.54 10.56
CA ASN A 157 -17.34 20.94 10.85
C ASN A 157 -15.84 21.18 11.08
N THR A 158 -14.99 20.14 10.98
CA THR A 158 -13.57 20.21 11.35
C THR A 158 -12.69 19.54 10.30
N GLY A 159 -11.93 20.35 9.56
CA GLY A 159 -10.97 19.89 8.54
C GLY A 159 -9.54 20.34 8.83
N ALA A 160 -9.20 21.57 8.44
CA ALA A 160 -7.84 22.10 8.60
C ALA A 160 -7.44 22.28 10.07
N ASP A 161 -8.39 22.66 10.94
CA ASP A 161 -8.17 22.82 12.38
C ASP A 161 -8.43 21.52 13.15
N LEU A 162 -7.60 20.49 12.91
CA LEU A 162 -7.75 19.18 13.54
C LEU A 162 -7.70 19.22 15.08
N ALA A 163 -7.12 20.26 15.67
CA ALA A 163 -7.10 20.43 17.12
C ALA A 163 -8.49 20.69 17.72
N SER A 164 -9.44 21.16 16.91
CA SER A 164 -10.82 21.47 17.31
C SER A 164 -11.80 20.31 17.13
N LEU A 165 -11.31 19.08 16.96
CA LEU A 165 -12.16 17.90 16.83
C LEU A 165 -13.11 17.72 18.03
N THR A 166 -14.30 17.19 17.75
CA THR A 166 -15.42 17.09 18.67
C THR A 166 -15.77 15.65 19.04
N THR A 167 -15.24 14.67 18.31
CA THR A 167 -15.28 13.25 18.66
C THR A 167 -14.66 13.05 20.04
N ARG A 168 -15.35 12.28 20.88
CA ARG A 168 -14.91 11.99 22.25
C ARG A 168 -14.72 10.49 22.45
N ALA A 169 -13.66 10.15 23.18
CA ALA A 169 -13.40 8.82 23.68
C ALA A 169 -13.46 8.84 25.21
N GLU A 170 -14.51 8.26 25.78
CA GLU A 170 -14.68 8.16 27.23
C GLU A 170 -14.23 6.79 27.71
N ARG A 171 -13.36 6.73 28.73
CA ARG A 171 -12.93 5.46 29.32
C ARG A 171 -14.08 4.83 30.10
N ALA A 172 -14.45 3.60 29.75
CA ALA A 172 -15.49 2.81 30.39
C ALA A 172 -14.94 1.44 30.80
N GLY A 173 -14.22 1.40 31.93
CA GLY A 173 -13.49 0.20 32.36
C GLY A 173 -12.28 -0.07 31.46
N ASP A 174 -12.26 -1.23 30.81
CA ASP A 174 -11.19 -1.69 29.91
C ASP A 174 -11.42 -1.32 28.43
N VAL A 175 -12.49 -0.58 28.13
CA VAL A 175 -12.82 -0.11 26.78
C VAL A 175 -12.97 1.42 26.73
N TYR A 176 -12.96 1.97 25.52
CA TYR A 176 -13.36 3.35 25.26
C TYR A 176 -14.72 3.38 24.57
N ARG A 177 -15.64 4.21 25.05
CA ARG A 177 -16.88 4.56 24.34
C ARG A 177 -16.61 5.75 23.45
N LEU A 178 -16.76 5.56 22.14
CA LEU A 178 -16.60 6.62 21.15
C LEU A 178 -17.96 7.29 20.89
N SER A 179 -17.97 8.61 20.83
CA SER A 179 -19.11 9.40 20.36
C SER A 179 -18.62 10.44 19.36
N ALA A 180 -19.23 10.46 18.19
CA ALA A 180 -19.01 11.52 17.20
C ALA A 180 -20.02 12.65 17.47
N ALA A 181 -19.61 13.90 17.31
CA ALA A 181 -20.57 14.99 17.26
C ALA A 181 -21.36 14.92 15.93
N PRO A 182 -22.62 15.40 15.89
CA PRO A 182 -23.41 15.45 14.66
C PRO A 182 -22.76 16.26 13.54
#